data_AF-A0A7M3Z2Y0-F1
#
_entry.id   AF-A0A7M3Z2Y0-F1
#
_cell.length_a   1.000
_cell.length_b   1.000
_cell.length_c   1.000
_cell.angle_alpha   90.00
_cell.angle_beta   90.00
_cell.angle_gamma   90.00
#
_symmetry.space_group_name_H-M   'P 1'
#
loop_
_entity.id
_entity.type
_entity.pdbx_description
1 polymer ?
#
loop_
_entity_poly.entity_id
_entity_poly.type
_entity_poly.pdbx_seq_one_letter_code
_entity_poly.pdbx_strand_id
1 'polypeptide(L)'
;MEGEDSGSTVGLQAGSEPLRLTDVQLPWRFAERDERLALLDVFLEDFVFHAAMIRKQWRAGELTCLGLALAGMVLGAWDLGIGELASGGDYNRVGLSGFRNLSDFSLMLALLSMIAWAGVLVTIWSRYPIMRENLVYLGIA
;
A
#
# COMPACT_ATOMS: atom_id res chain seq x y z
N MET A 1 34.08 -3.45 54.67
CA MET A 1 34.49 -3.57 53.25
C MET A 1 34.25 -5.01 52.89
N GLU A 2 33.04 -5.31 52.44
CA GLU A 2 32.67 -6.60 51.87
C GLU A 2 32.33 -6.32 50.42
N GLY A 3 33.06 -6.99 49.52
CA GLY A 3 32.74 -7.05 48.11
C GLY A 3 31.86 -8.27 47.87
N GLU A 4 30.76 -8.06 47.18
CA GLU A 4 30.03 -9.12 46.50
C GLU A 4 30.10 -8.84 44.99
N ASP A 5 30.87 -9.69 44.32
CA ASP A 5 30.73 -9.97 42.90
C ASP A 5 29.43 -10.77 42.73
N SER A 6 28.56 -10.30 41.85
CA SER A 6 27.46 -11.08 41.31
C SER A 6 27.17 -10.56 39.92
N GLY A 7 27.86 -11.14 38.94
CA GLY A 7 27.40 -11.18 37.57
C GLY A 7 25.98 -11.74 37.51
N SER A 8 25.07 -10.97 36.90
CA SER A 8 23.83 -11.50 36.35
C SER A 8 23.67 -10.93 34.95
N THR A 9 23.92 -11.82 33.99
CA THR A 9 23.50 -11.73 32.61
C THR A 9 21.99 -11.47 32.54
N VAL A 10 21.59 -10.25 32.20
CA VAL A 10 20.24 -10.00 31.68
C VAL A 10 20.38 -9.64 30.22
N GLY A 11 20.33 -10.67 29.38
CA GLY A 11 19.99 -10.52 27.98
C GLY A 11 18.60 -9.90 27.89
N LEU A 12 18.52 -8.61 27.61
CA LEU A 12 17.28 -7.95 27.27
C LEU A 12 17.19 -7.87 25.74
N GLN A 13 16.63 -8.95 25.21
CA GLN A 13 15.75 -9.04 24.05
C GLN A 13 15.84 -7.90 23.02
N ALA A 14 16.04 -8.31 21.77
CA ALA A 14 15.66 -7.59 20.56
C ALA A 14 14.15 -7.31 20.56
N GLY A 15 13.71 -6.35 21.39
CA GLY A 15 12.38 -5.78 21.39
C GLY A 15 12.45 -4.49 20.59
N SER A 16 11.83 -4.50 19.42
CA SER A 16 11.68 -3.31 18.59
C SER A 16 10.94 -2.23 19.38
N GLU A 17 11.67 -1.23 19.89
CA GLU A 17 11.04 -0.02 20.38
C GLU A 17 10.21 0.60 19.24
N PRO A 18 8.96 1.00 19.51
CA PRO A 18 8.15 1.70 18.53
C PRO A 18 8.88 3.00 18.18
N LEU A 19 9.15 3.20 16.90
CA LEU A 19 9.80 4.41 16.41
C LEU A 19 8.95 5.60 16.89
N ARG A 20 9.48 6.43 17.79
CA ARG A 20 8.77 7.64 18.24
C ARG A 20 9.04 8.75 17.23
N LEU A 21 8.05 9.58 16.95
CA LEU A 21 8.18 10.77 16.10
C LEU A 21 9.38 11.65 16.52
N THR A 22 9.67 11.71 17.82
CA THR A 22 10.79 12.47 18.40
C THR A 22 12.18 11.95 18.00
N ASP A 23 12.32 10.71 17.51
CA ASP A 23 13.61 10.12 17.15
C ASP A 23 13.99 10.32 15.68
N VAL A 24 13.09 10.91 14.86
CA VAL A 24 13.38 11.21 13.45
C VAL A 24 14.10 12.55 13.35
N GLN A 25 15.42 12.50 13.31
CA GLN A 25 16.24 13.67 13.00
C GLN A 25 16.36 13.82 11.48
N LEU A 26 15.76 14.88 10.93
CA LEU A 26 15.95 15.22 9.52
C LEU A 26 17.37 15.73 9.33
N PRO A 27 18.10 15.24 8.32
CA PRO A 27 19.44 15.73 8.06
C PRO A 27 19.44 17.21 7.64
N TRP A 28 18.36 17.71 7.04
CA TRP A 28 18.26 19.06 6.46
C TRP A 28 16.99 19.76 6.97
N ARG A 29 17.12 21.01 7.45
CA ARG A 29 16.02 21.86 7.92
C ARG A 29 15.88 23.07 6.99
N PHE A 30 14.81 23.15 6.22
CA PHE A 30 14.52 24.29 5.33
C PHE A 30 14.13 25.56 6.11
N ALA A 31 13.75 25.42 7.38
CA ALA A 31 13.47 26.53 8.30
C ALA A 31 14.67 27.46 8.56
N GLU A 32 15.91 27.00 8.33
CA GLU A 32 17.10 27.87 8.42
C GLU A 32 17.21 28.88 7.26
N ARG A 33 16.45 28.67 6.18
CA ARG A 33 16.53 29.50 4.97
C ARG A 33 15.32 30.43 4.78
N ASP A 34 14.13 30.00 5.20
CA ASP A 34 12.91 30.83 5.16
C ASP A 34 11.87 30.33 6.18
N GLU A 35 11.33 31.22 7.01
CA GLU A 35 10.37 30.89 8.07
C GLU A 35 9.04 30.34 7.51
N ARG A 36 8.73 30.66 6.25
CA ARG A 36 7.57 30.13 5.52
C ARG A 36 7.72 28.67 5.10
N LEU A 37 8.95 28.18 4.99
CA LEU A 37 9.27 26.78 4.65
C LEU A 37 9.21 25.86 5.88
N ALA A 38 9.01 26.41 7.08
CA ALA A 38 8.86 25.61 8.31
C ALA A 38 7.66 24.64 8.25
N LEU A 39 6.59 24.98 7.51
CA LEU A 39 5.48 24.06 7.29
C LEU A 39 5.89 22.87 6.41
N LEU A 40 6.77 23.10 5.43
CA LEU A 40 7.25 22.06 4.53
C LEU A 40 8.19 21.10 5.26
N ASP A 41 8.98 21.61 6.23
CA ASP A 41 9.78 20.78 7.13
C ASP A 41 8.91 19.83 7.95
N VAL A 42 7.77 20.29 8.48
CA VAL A 42 6.83 19.43 9.23
C VAL A 42 6.23 18.34 8.34
N PHE A 43 5.85 18.66 7.10
CA PHE A 43 5.35 17.66 6.15
C PHE A 43 6.43 16.66 5.75
N LEU A 44 7.67 17.11 5.54
CA LEU A 44 8.78 16.22 5.23
C LEU A 44 9.11 15.31 6.42
N GLU A 45 9.08 15.83 7.64
CA GLU A 45 9.32 15.06 8.85
C GLU A 45 8.29 13.96 9.01
N ASP A 46 7.01 14.31 8.87
CA ASP A 46 5.92 13.36 8.96
C ASP A 46 5.99 12.33 7.82
N PHE A 47 6.33 12.76 6.60
CA PHE A 47 6.50 11.86 5.46
C PHE A 47 7.68 10.88 5.66
N VAL A 48 8.83 11.38 6.14
CA VAL A 48 10.01 10.54 6.40
C VAL A 48 9.74 9.56 7.54
N PHE A 49 9.03 9.99 8.58
CA PHE A 49 8.59 9.12 9.68
C PHE A 49 7.70 7.99 9.16
N HIS A 50 6.65 8.33 8.39
CA HIS A 50 5.75 7.33 7.81
C HIS A 50 6.49 6.41 6.81
N ALA A 51 7.40 6.95 6.00
CA ALA A 51 8.21 6.15 5.08
C ALA A 51 9.18 5.21 5.82
N ALA A 52 9.75 5.63 6.95
CA ALA A 52 10.58 4.77 7.80
C ALA A 52 9.76 3.67 8.47
N MET A 53 8.56 4.00 8.96
CA MET A 53 7.60 3.03 9.52
C MET A 53 7.15 2.01 8.48
N ILE A 54 6.81 2.46 7.28
CA ILE A 54 6.47 1.62 6.13
C ILE A 54 7.61 0.63 5.85
N ARG A 55 8.85 1.09 5.74
CA ARG A 55 10.01 0.21 5.49
C ARG A 55 10.26 -0.80 6.61
N LYS A 56 9.98 -0.46 7.87
CA LYS A 56 10.24 -1.31 9.04
C LYS A 56 9.11 -2.33 9.27
N GLN A 57 7.87 -1.98 8.95
CA GLN A 57 6.69 -2.80 9.23
C GLN A 57 6.15 -3.58 8.03
N TRP A 58 6.35 -3.10 6.80
CA TRP A 58 5.83 -3.78 5.62
C TRP A 58 6.56 -5.11 5.43
N ARG A 59 5.82 -6.20 5.58
CA ARG A 59 6.26 -7.53 5.19
C ARG A 59 5.90 -7.73 3.71
N ALA A 60 6.45 -8.80 3.13
CA ALA A 60 6.17 -9.16 1.74
C ALA A 60 4.67 -9.26 1.43
N GLY A 61 3.83 -9.61 2.42
CA GLY A 61 2.39 -9.67 2.26
C GLY A 61 1.73 -8.32 1.96
N GLU A 62 2.08 -7.25 2.68
CA GLU A 62 1.51 -5.92 2.45
C GLU A 62 1.97 -5.35 1.09
N LEU A 63 3.24 -5.56 0.73
CA LEU A 63 3.77 -5.21 -0.58
C LEU A 63 3.06 -5.94 -1.73
N THR A 64 2.77 -7.23 -1.54
CA THR A 64 2.07 -8.03 -2.56
C THR A 64 0.63 -7.55 -2.73
N CYS A 65 -0.08 -7.25 -1.64
CA CYS A 65 -1.43 -6.69 -1.69
C CYS A 65 -1.43 -5.33 -2.42
N LEU A 66 -0.50 -4.44 -2.08
CA LEU A 66 -0.39 -3.12 -2.72
C LEU A 66 -0.03 -3.25 -4.21
N GLY A 67 0.90 -4.16 -4.53
CA GLY A 67 1.30 -4.47 -5.90
C GLY A 67 0.14 -5.01 -6.74
N LEU A 68 -0.66 -5.92 -6.19
CA LEU A 68 -1.87 -6.44 -6.84
C LEU A 68 -2.93 -5.36 -7.03
N ALA A 69 -3.15 -4.50 -6.04
CA ALA A 69 -4.10 -3.40 -6.14
C ALA A 69 -3.69 -2.40 -7.23
N LEU A 70 -2.40 -2.04 -7.26
CA LEU A 70 -1.86 -1.16 -8.29
C LEU A 70 -1.93 -1.80 -9.68
N ALA A 71 -1.59 -3.09 -9.79
CA ALA A 71 -1.73 -3.82 -11.05
C ALA A 71 -3.19 -3.89 -11.50
N GLY A 72 -4.13 -4.19 -10.61
CA GLY A 72 -5.57 -4.22 -10.93
C GLY A 72 -6.08 -2.88 -11.42
N MET A 73 -5.66 -1.78 -10.78
CA MET A 73 -5.99 -0.41 -11.20
C MET A 73 -5.40 -0.09 -12.58
N VAL A 74 -4.10 -0.29 -12.77
CA VAL A 74 -3.43 0.02 -14.04
C VAL A 74 -4.01 -0.83 -15.16
N LEU A 75 -4.12 -2.14 -15.00
CA LEU A 75 -4.63 -3.03 -16.05
C LEU A 75 -6.12 -2.80 -16.37
N GLY A 76 -6.91 -2.35 -15.39
CA GLY A 76 -8.34 -2.10 -15.58
C GLY A 76 -8.64 -0.73 -16.20
N ALA A 77 -7.84 0.29 -15.87
CA ALA A 77 -8.10 1.68 -16.28
C ALA A 77 -7.21 2.15 -17.43
N TRP A 78 -6.06 1.52 -17.65
CA TRP A 78 -5.09 1.96 -18.64
C TRP A 78 -5.31 1.26 -19.98
N ASP A 79 -5.52 2.05 -21.02
CA ASP A 79 -5.85 1.57 -22.37
C ASP A 79 -4.62 1.08 -23.17
N LEU A 80 -3.40 1.19 -22.61
CA LEU A 80 -2.08 0.79 -23.19
C LEU A 80 -1.86 1.21 -24.66
N GLY A 81 -2.57 2.23 -25.15
CA GLY A 81 -2.52 2.68 -26.54
C GLY A 81 -3.39 1.89 -27.53
N ILE A 82 -4.30 1.04 -27.04
CA ILE A 82 -5.27 0.27 -27.84
C ILE A 82 -6.39 1.19 -28.36
N GLY A 83 -6.77 2.20 -27.58
CA GLY A 83 -7.79 3.16 -27.93
C GLY A 83 -9.22 2.68 -27.68
N GLU A 84 -9.43 1.53 -27.05
CA GLU A 84 -10.76 0.97 -26.78
C GLU A 84 -11.47 1.78 -25.69
N LEU A 85 -10.80 1.98 -24.55
CA LEU A 85 -11.33 2.81 -23.46
C LEU A 85 -11.35 4.30 -23.86
N ALA A 86 -10.33 4.77 -24.58
CA ALA A 86 -10.23 6.17 -24.99
C ALA A 86 -11.22 6.56 -26.10
N SER A 87 -11.65 5.61 -26.96
CA SER A 87 -12.65 5.88 -28.00
C SER A 87 -14.08 6.03 -27.46
N GLY A 88 -14.31 5.62 -26.20
CA GLY A 88 -15.63 5.61 -25.57
C GLY A 88 -16.50 4.39 -25.94
N GLY A 89 -16.06 3.56 -26.89
CA GLY A 89 -16.72 2.30 -27.26
C GLY A 89 -18.11 2.46 -27.90
N ASP A 90 -18.81 1.32 -28.02
CA ASP A 90 -20.18 1.25 -28.54
C ASP A 90 -21.19 1.15 -27.37
N TYR A 91 -21.85 2.26 -27.07
CA TYR A 91 -22.85 2.34 -25.99
C TYR A 91 -24.07 1.42 -26.19
N ASN A 92 -24.30 0.95 -27.41
CA ASN A 92 -25.42 0.06 -27.71
C ASN A 92 -25.15 -1.39 -27.25
N ARG A 93 -23.91 -1.70 -26.85
CA ARG A 93 -23.47 -3.02 -26.42
C ARG A 93 -23.07 -2.99 -24.95
N VAL A 94 -23.91 -3.58 -24.10
CA VAL A 94 -23.73 -3.59 -22.64
C VAL A 94 -23.65 -5.00 -22.07
N GLY A 95 -22.93 -5.14 -20.95
CA GLY A 95 -22.77 -6.42 -20.27
C GLY A 95 -21.94 -7.44 -21.06
N LEU A 96 -22.41 -8.69 -21.10
CA LEU A 96 -21.67 -9.80 -21.71
C LEU A 96 -21.47 -9.65 -23.23
N SER A 97 -22.41 -8.95 -23.90
CA SER A 97 -22.32 -8.70 -25.35
C SER A 97 -21.25 -7.67 -25.69
N GLY A 98 -21.07 -6.66 -24.82
CA GLY A 98 -19.94 -5.73 -24.88
C GLY A 98 -18.63 -6.46 -24.64
N PHE A 99 -18.56 -7.27 -23.57
CA PHE A 99 -17.35 -8.00 -23.18
C PHE A 99 -16.78 -8.93 -24.27
N ARG A 100 -17.66 -9.53 -25.08
CA ARG A 100 -17.25 -10.42 -26.20
C ARG A 100 -16.75 -9.67 -27.43
N ASN A 101 -17.03 -8.38 -27.55
CA ASN A 101 -16.74 -7.58 -28.73
C ASN A 101 -15.53 -6.64 -28.53
N LEU A 102 -14.87 -6.68 -27.37
CA LEU A 102 -13.60 -6.00 -27.19
C LEU A 102 -12.50 -6.67 -28.03
N SER A 103 -11.50 -5.89 -28.41
CA SER A 103 -10.23 -6.45 -28.86
C SER A 103 -9.66 -7.45 -27.85
N ASP A 104 -9.02 -8.51 -28.36
CA ASP A 104 -8.48 -9.62 -27.57
C ASP A 104 -7.52 -9.12 -26.47
N PHE A 105 -6.75 -8.07 -26.75
CA PHE A 105 -5.80 -7.50 -25.81
C PHE A 105 -6.51 -6.71 -24.70
N SER A 106 -7.53 -5.89 -25.02
CA SER A 106 -8.33 -5.21 -23.99
C SER A 106 -9.11 -6.21 -23.12
N LEU A 107 -9.58 -7.30 -23.70
CA LEU A 107 -10.21 -8.40 -22.96
C LEU A 107 -9.21 -9.05 -22.00
N MET A 108 -7.98 -9.33 -22.44
CA MET A 108 -6.94 -9.90 -21.58
C MET A 108 -6.58 -8.97 -20.41
N LEU A 109 -6.47 -7.66 -20.65
CA LEU A 109 -6.23 -6.65 -19.61
C LEU A 109 -7.36 -6.63 -18.57
N ALA A 110 -8.61 -6.64 -19.03
CA ALA A 110 -9.78 -6.65 -18.16
C ALA A 110 -9.82 -7.92 -17.28
N LEU A 111 -9.52 -9.09 -17.86
CA LEU A 111 -9.43 -10.35 -17.10
C LEU A 111 -8.29 -10.33 -16.08
N LEU A 112 -7.10 -9.86 -16.47
CA LEU A 112 -5.97 -9.72 -15.56
C LEU A 112 -6.28 -8.76 -14.41
N SER A 113 -6.95 -7.65 -14.69
CA SER A 113 -7.42 -6.71 -13.67
C SER A 113 -8.40 -7.38 -12.70
N MET A 114 -9.38 -8.15 -13.20
CA MET A 114 -10.34 -8.88 -12.37
C MET A 114 -9.65 -9.93 -11.48
N ILE A 115 -8.66 -10.66 -12.01
CA ILE A 115 -7.85 -11.62 -11.25
C ILE A 115 -7.02 -10.90 -10.18
N ALA A 116 -6.44 -9.74 -10.51
CA ALA A 116 -5.66 -8.95 -9.54
C ALA A 116 -6.54 -8.48 -8.37
N TRP A 117 -7.76 -7.99 -8.66
CA TRP A 117 -8.73 -7.60 -7.63
C TRP A 117 -9.18 -8.78 -6.76
N ALA A 118 -9.42 -9.96 -7.35
CA ALA A 118 -9.69 -11.17 -6.58
C ALA A 118 -8.49 -11.51 -5.67
N GLY A 119 -7.26 -11.37 -6.16
CA GLY A 119 -6.04 -11.51 -5.38
C GLY A 119 -5.99 -10.56 -4.18
N VAL A 120 -6.31 -9.27 -4.39
CA VAL A 120 -6.39 -8.28 -3.30
C VAL A 120 -7.37 -8.75 -2.22
N LEU A 121 -8.59 -9.14 -2.60
CA LEU A 121 -9.60 -9.61 -1.65
C LEU A 121 -9.10 -10.84 -0.86
N VAL A 122 -8.48 -11.81 -1.54
CA VAL A 122 -7.91 -13.00 -0.89
C VAL A 122 -6.79 -12.63 0.08
N THR A 123 -5.89 -11.72 -0.29
CA THR A 123 -4.79 -11.29 0.58
C THR A 123 -5.31 -10.57 1.83
N ILE A 124 -6.27 -9.66 1.69
CA ILE A 124 -6.88 -8.96 2.82
C ILE A 124 -7.61 -9.95 3.72
N TRP A 125 -8.42 -10.83 3.14
CA TRP A 125 -9.19 -11.85 3.87
C TRP A 125 -8.29 -12.78 4.70
N SER A 126 -7.16 -13.20 4.12
CA SER A 126 -6.24 -14.14 4.77
C SER A 126 -5.40 -13.46 5.86
N ARG A 127 -4.98 -12.21 5.64
CA ARG A 127 -4.03 -11.50 6.50
C ARG A 127 -4.70 -10.79 7.67
N TYR A 128 -5.92 -10.28 7.49
CA TYR A 128 -6.62 -9.46 8.49
C TYR A 128 -7.95 -10.11 8.90
N PRO A 129 -7.91 -11.16 9.75
CA PRO A 129 -9.12 -11.87 10.16
C PRO A 129 -10.15 -10.97 10.87
N ILE A 130 -9.69 -9.92 11.56
CA ILE A 130 -10.53 -8.94 12.27
C ILE A 130 -11.33 -8.07 11.29
N MET A 131 -10.85 -7.87 10.05
CA MET A 131 -11.54 -7.04 9.05
C MET A 131 -12.49 -7.85 8.15
N ARG A 132 -12.59 -9.17 8.34
CA ARG A 132 -13.41 -10.04 7.49
C ARG A 132 -14.88 -9.64 7.48
N GLU A 133 -15.45 -9.33 8.64
CA GLU A 133 -16.86 -8.89 8.73
C GLU A 133 -17.10 -7.60 7.93
N ASN A 134 -16.22 -6.60 8.07
CA ASN A 134 -16.34 -5.36 7.30
C ASN A 134 -16.13 -5.59 5.79
N LEU A 135 -15.29 -6.55 5.42
CA LEU A 135 -15.09 -6.94 4.03
C LEU A 135 -16.34 -7.62 3.44
N VAL A 136 -17.04 -8.44 4.22
CA VAL A 136 -18.32 -9.06 3.80
C VAL A 136 -19.37 -7.97 3.56
N TYR A 137 -19.46 -6.97 4.45
CA TYR A 137 -20.38 -5.86 4.24
C TYR A 137 -20.06 -5.08 2.95
N LEU A 138 -18.79 -4.84 2.64
CA LEU A 138 -18.38 -4.22 1.38
C LEU A 138 -18.75 -5.06 0.15
N GLY A 139 -18.70 -6.39 0.25
CA GLY A 139 -18.99 -7.28 -0.88
C GLY A 139 -20.48 -7.49 -1.15
N ILE A 140 -21.34 -7.25 -0.16
CA ILE A 140 -22.80 -7.44 -0.26
C ILE A 140 -23.53 -6.11 -0.52
N ALA A 141 -22.98 -4.98 -0.02
CA ALA A 141 -23.52 -3.64 -0.23
C ALA A 141 -23.25 -3.13 -1.65
#